data_AF-A0A7L4TJC6-F1
#
_entry.id   AF-A0A7L4TJC6-F1
#
_cell.length_a   1.000
_cell.length_b   1.000
_cell.length_c   1.000
_cell.angle_alpha   90.00
_cell.angle_beta   90.00
_cell.angle_gamma   90.00
#
_symmetry.space_group_name_H-M   'P 1'
#
loop_
_entity.id
_entity.type
_entity.pdbx_description
1 polymer ?
#
loop_
_entity_poly.entity_id
_entity_poly.type
_entity_poly.pdbx_seq_one_letter_code
_entity_poly.pdbx_strand_id
1 'polypeptide(L)'
;MEIAIDFAIQCSPDHPYVKEHPQWFKWRPDGTVQYAENPPKKYQDVLPVNFETEDWENLWKELKSIVDYWIDKGGKIFRVDNPHTKSFIFWEWLIGEINKEHDDIIFLAEAFTRPRVMEKLGKVGFNQSYSYFTWRNSKEEFEEYLTQLTKSEMRE
;
A
#
# COMPACT_ATOMS: atom_id res chain seq x y z
N MET A 1 -17.97 1.20 16.91
CA MET A 1 -16.55 0.79 16.77
C MET A 1 -16.43 0.13 15.42
N GLU A 2 -15.54 0.64 14.56
CA GLU A 2 -15.31 0.12 13.21
C GLU A 2 -14.00 -0.67 13.17
N ILE A 3 -13.87 -1.60 12.22
CA ILE A 3 -12.68 -2.44 12.05
C ILE A 3 -11.89 -1.93 10.85
N ALA A 4 -10.58 -1.75 11.03
CA ALA A 4 -9.63 -1.53 9.94
C ALA A 4 -8.81 -2.80 9.71
N ILE A 5 -8.80 -3.28 8.48
CA ILE A 5 -8.03 -4.47 8.07
C ILE A 5 -6.67 -4.01 7.55
N ASP A 6 -5.61 -4.68 7.99
CA ASP A 6 -4.28 -4.48 7.43
C ASP A 6 -4.18 -5.19 6.09
N PHE A 7 -3.91 -4.44 5.03
CA PHE A 7 -3.75 -4.95 3.68
C PHE A 7 -2.27 -4.84 3.26
N ALA A 8 -1.55 -5.93 3.47
CA ALA A 8 -0.14 -6.07 3.13
C ALA A 8 0.05 -6.94 1.88
N ILE A 9 0.42 -6.30 0.76
CA ILE A 9 0.69 -7.01 -0.50
C ILE A 9 2.10 -7.59 -0.48
N GLN A 10 2.21 -8.75 0.14
CA GLN A 10 3.43 -9.54 0.28
C GLN A 10 3.08 -10.97 0.71
N CYS A 11 3.99 -11.91 0.52
CA CYS A 11 3.75 -13.31 0.85
C CYS A 11 4.87 -13.87 1.73
N SER A 12 4.54 -14.79 2.63
CA SER A 12 5.55 -15.67 3.22
C SER A 12 6.05 -16.69 2.18
N PRO A 13 7.22 -17.33 2.36
CA PRO A 13 7.73 -18.33 1.43
C PRO A 13 6.81 -19.55 1.23
N ASP A 14 5.94 -19.84 2.20
CA ASP A 14 4.97 -20.94 2.19
C ASP A 14 3.57 -20.52 1.69
N HIS A 15 3.36 -19.25 1.34
CA HIS A 15 2.08 -18.78 0.80
C HIS A 15 1.72 -19.52 -0.51
N PRO A 16 0.46 -19.96 -0.71
CA PRO A 16 0.06 -20.73 -1.90
C PRO A 16 0.47 -20.10 -3.23
N TYR A 17 0.35 -18.78 -3.37
CA TYR A 17 0.77 -18.04 -4.57
C TYR A 17 2.24 -18.29 -4.97
N VAL A 18 3.14 -18.56 -4.03
CA VAL A 18 4.56 -18.83 -4.37
C VAL A 18 4.69 -20.07 -5.25
N LYS A 19 3.82 -21.07 -5.03
CA LYS A 19 3.78 -22.30 -5.81
C LYS A 19 2.80 -22.23 -6.98
N GLU A 20 1.64 -21.62 -6.77
CA GLU A 20 0.53 -21.60 -7.74
C GLU A 20 0.71 -20.51 -8.80
N HIS A 21 1.35 -19.39 -8.44
CA HIS A 21 1.60 -18.22 -9.28
C HIS A 21 3.08 -17.78 -9.18
N PRO A 22 4.05 -18.64 -9.51
CA PRO A 22 5.47 -18.30 -9.38
C PRO A 22 5.84 -17.04 -10.19
N GLN A 23 5.17 -16.77 -11.31
CA GLN A 23 5.37 -15.57 -12.13
C GLN A 23 5.06 -14.26 -11.41
N TRP A 24 4.32 -14.27 -10.30
CA TRP A 24 4.05 -13.08 -9.48
C TRP A 24 5.23 -12.71 -8.57
N PHE A 25 6.35 -13.43 -8.63
CA PHE A 25 7.58 -13.14 -7.88
C PHE A 25 8.78 -13.02 -8.82
N LYS A 26 9.78 -12.22 -8.44
CA LYS A 26 11.05 -12.13 -9.19
C LYS A 26 12.03 -13.20 -8.70
N TRP A 27 12.14 -14.29 -9.47
CA TRP A 27 13.09 -15.37 -9.21
C TRP A 27 14.49 -15.04 -9.71
N ARG A 28 15.48 -15.34 -8.88
CA ARG A 28 16.90 -15.27 -9.24
C ARG A 28 17.30 -16.54 -10.02
N PRO A 29 18.44 -16.51 -10.75
CA PRO A 29 18.93 -17.67 -11.48
C PRO A 29 19.22 -18.90 -10.61
N ASP A 30 19.46 -18.70 -9.31
CA ASP A 30 19.66 -19.78 -8.33
C ASP A 30 18.35 -20.40 -7.81
N GLY A 31 17.20 -19.96 -8.32
CA GLY A 31 15.89 -20.46 -7.92
C GLY A 31 15.38 -19.87 -6.61
N THR A 32 15.99 -18.80 -6.08
CA THR A 32 15.50 -18.08 -4.89
C THR A 32 14.73 -16.82 -5.24
N VAL A 33 13.84 -16.37 -4.36
CA VAL A 33 13.22 -15.05 -4.43
C VAL A 33 13.92 -14.14 -3.43
N GLN A 34 14.28 -12.92 -3.85
CA GLN A 34 14.84 -11.95 -2.92
C GLN A 34 13.79 -11.55 -1.89
N TYR A 35 14.13 -11.69 -0.62
CA TYR A 35 13.28 -11.23 0.48
C TYR A 35 13.12 -9.70 0.46
N ALA A 36 12.04 -9.18 1.03
CA ALA A 36 11.73 -7.75 1.00
C ALA A 36 12.71 -6.94 1.87
N GLU A 37 13.07 -5.74 1.41
CA GLU A 37 13.93 -4.81 2.13
C GLU A 37 13.32 -3.40 2.12
N ASN A 38 13.42 -2.71 3.26
CA ASN A 38 13.19 -1.27 3.37
C ASN A 38 14.37 -0.68 4.16
N PRO A 39 15.51 -0.40 3.49
CA PRO A 39 16.77 -0.11 4.15
C PRO A 39 16.63 0.94 5.27
N PRO A 40 17.16 0.67 6.48
CA PRO A 40 18.08 -0.44 6.83
C PRO A 40 17.39 -1.77 7.19
N LYS A 41 16.06 -1.85 7.18
CA LYS A 41 15.31 -3.05 7.59
C LYS A 41 15.31 -4.12 6.51
N LYS A 42 15.37 -5.39 6.95
CA LYS A 42 15.32 -6.60 6.12
C LYS A 42 14.24 -7.52 6.65
N TYR A 43 13.40 -8.05 5.77
CA TYR A 43 12.27 -8.92 6.11
C TYR A 43 12.48 -10.28 5.46
N GLN A 44 13.26 -11.15 6.11
CA GLN A 44 13.72 -12.43 5.54
C GLN A 44 12.57 -13.44 5.34
N ASP A 45 11.47 -13.23 6.04
CA ASP A 45 10.24 -14.01 6.03
C ASP A 45 9.21 -13.50 5.02
N VAL A 46 9.54 -12.47 4.23
CA VAL A 46 8.60 -11.79 3.33
C VAL A 46 9.15 -11.75 1.92
N LEU A 47 8.33 -12.19 0.96
CA LEU A 47 8.57 -12.14 -0.48
C LEU A 47 7.75 -11.00 -1.11
N PRO A 48 8.39 -10.07 -1.85
CA PRO A 48 7.70 -8.99 -2.53
C PRO A 48 7.03 -9.48 -3.82
N VAL A 49 5.84 -8.95 -4.09
CA VAL A 49 5.08 -9.22 -5.33
C VAL A 49 5.67 -8.43 -6.50
N ASN A 50 5.78 -9.08 -7.66
CA ASN A 50 6.22 -8.50 -8.91
C ASN A 50 5.05 -7.90 -9.71
N PHE A 51 4.82 -6.60 -9.55
CA PHE A 51 3.79 -5.86 -10.31
C PHE A 51 4.11 -5.72 -11.82
N GLU A 52 5.32 -6.05 -12.25
CA GLU A 52 5.76 -6.01 -13.66
C GLU A 52 5.70 -7.39 -14.33
N THR A 53 5.05 -8.36 -13.69
CA THR A 53 4.83 -9.69 -14.28
C THR A 53 4.00 -9.60 -15.56
N GLU A 54 4.25 -10.49 -16.52
CA GLU A 54 3.41 -10.59 -17.73
C GLU A 54 1.94 -10.88 -17.39
N ASP A 55 1.70 -11.48 -16.23
CA ASP A 55 0.39 -11.85 -15.69
C ASP A 55 -0.23 -10.75 -14.80
N TRP A 56 0.16 -9.49 -14.99
CA TRP A 56 -0.20 -8.38 -14.11
C TRP A 56 -1.72 -8.17 -14.00
N GLU A 57 -2.48 -8.41 -15.07
CA GLU A 57 -3.93 -8.24 -15.05
C GLU A 57 -4.61 -9.20 -14.06
N ASN A 58 -4.16 -10.46 -14.02
CA ASN A 58 -4.71 -11.45 -13.11
C ASN A 58 -4.25 -11.19 -11.67
N LEU A 59 -3.00 -10.74 -11.48
CA LEU A 59 -2.53 -10.28 -10.18
C LEU A 59 -3.42 -9.14 -9.64
N TRP A 60 -3.73 -8.14 -10.47
CA TRP A 60 -4.54 -6.99 -10.03
C TRP A 60 -5.97 -7.39 -9.70
N LYS A 61 -6.58 -8.25 -10.54
CA LYS A 61 -7.92 -8.82 -10.28
C LYS A 61 -7.95 -9.64 -9.00
N GLU A 62 -6.92 -10.46 -8.75
CA GLU A 62 -6.81 -11.24 -7.52
C GLU A 62 -6.75 -10.32 -6.29
N LEU A 63 -5.87 -9.32 -6.32
CA LEU A 63 -5.72 -8.35 -5.21
C LEU A 63 -7.01 -7.55 -4.97
N LYS A 64 -7.75 -7.15 -6.01
CA LYS A 64 -9.08 -6.54 -5.85
C LYS A 64 -10.05 -7.52 -5.20
N SER A 65 -10.07 -8.78 -5.64
CA SER A 65 -11.01 -9.78 -5.10
C SER A 65 -10.83 -10.01 -3.60
N ILE A 66 -9.61 -9.88 -3.06
CA ILE A 66 -9.35 -9.92 -1.61
C ILE A 66 -10.00 -8.73 -0.91
N VAL A 67 -9.91 -7.53 -1.48
CA VAL A 67 -10.55 -6.32 -0.94
C VAL A 67 -12.07 -6.48 -0.99
N ASP A 68 -12.63 -6.88 -2.14
CA ASP A 68 -14.06 -7.14 -2.32
C ASP A 68 -14.58 -8.15 -1.30
N TYR A 69 -13.85 -9.26 -1.10
CA TYR A 69 -14.22 -10.28 -0.12
C TYR A 69 -14.36 -9.70 1.29
N TRP A 70 -13.45 -8.81 1.70
CA TRP A 70 -13.52 -8.19 3.02
C TRP A 70 -14.61 -7.13 3.11
N ILE A 71 -14.89 -6.40 2.02
CA ILE A 71 -16.04 -5.49 1.93
C ILE A 71 -17.34 -6.28 2.11
N ASP A 72 -17.48 -7.44 1.46
CA ASP A 72 -18.62 -8.35 1.62
C ASP A 72 -18.79 -8.86 3.06
N LYS A 73 -17.72 -8.89 3.86
CA LYS A 73 -17.77 -9.19 5.30
C LYS A 73 -18.04 -7.97 6.18
N GLY A 74 -18.28 -6.80 5.59
CA GLY A 74 -18.54 -5.53 6.28
C GLY A 74 -17.28 -4.74 6.64
N GLY A 75 -16.12 -5.09 6.08
CA GLY A 75 -14.89 -4.32 6.21
C GLY A 75 -14.97 -3.01 5.43
N LYS A 76 -14.81 -1.87 6.11
CA LYS A 76 -14.91 -0.54 5.49
C LYS A 76 -13.60 0.21 5.38
N ILE A 77 -12.60 -0.18 6.17
CA ILE A 77 -11.35 0.55 6.30
C ILE A 77 -10.19 -0.40 6.03
N PHE A 78 -9.31 -0.02 5.11
CA PHE A 78 -8.10 -0.75 4.75
C PHE A 78 -6.88 0.10 5.09
N ARG A 79 -6.12 -0.33 6.10
CA ARG A 79 -4.78 0.21 6.37
C ARG A 79 -3.83 -0.52 5.43
N VAL A 80 -3.32 0.18 4.43
CA VAL A 80 -2.45 -0.40 3.41
C VAL A 80 -1.00 -0.31 3.85
N ASP A 81 -0.33 -1.45 3.94
CA ASP A 81 1.05 -1.54 4.36
C ASP A 81 2.02 -1.12 3.25
N ASN A 82 2.92 -0.18 3.55
CA ASN A 82 3.99 0.27 2.67
C ASN A 82 3.55 0.45 1.18
N PRO A 83 2.47 1.20 0.86
CA PRO A 83 1.97 1.30 -0.53
C PRO A 83 2.99 1.92 -1.49
N HIS A 84 3.93 2.71 -0.96
CA HIS A 84 5.02 3.34 -1.70
C HIS A 84 6.05 2.36 -2.28
N THR A 85 5.99 1.07 -1.93
CA THR A 85 6.83 0.02 -2.53
C THR A 85 6.13 -0.72 -3.68
N LYS A 86 4.89 -0.35 -4.00
CA LYS A 86 4.04 -0.96 -5.04
C LYS A 86 3.74 0.06 -6.14
N SER A 87 3.11 -0.39 -7.22
CA SER A 87 2.79 0.44 -8.38
C SER A 87 1.74 1.51 -8.06
N PHE A 88 2.00 2.79 -8.37
CA PHE A 88 0.99 3.86 -8.24
C PHE A 88 -0.20 3.66 -9.18
N ILE A 89 0.04 3.12 -10.38
CA ILE A 89 -1.01 2.89 -11.38
C ILE A 89 -1.94 1.78 -10.87
N PHE A 90 -1.40 0.77 -10.19
CA PHE A 90 -2.20 -0.25 -9.53
C PHE A 90 -3.11 0.37 -8.46
N TRP A 91 -2.59 1.26 -7.62
CA TRP A 91 -3.41 1.89 -6.58
C TRP A 91 -4.51 2.78 -7.15
N GLU A 92 -4.18 3.60 -8.16
CA GLU A 92 -5.16 4.43 -8.87
C GLU A 92 -6.28 3.58 -9.48
N TRP A 93 -5.92 2.45 -10.09
CA TRP A 93 -6.89 1.50 -10.63
C TRP A 93 -7.72 0.83 -9.53
N LEU A 94 -7.09 0.24 -8.51
CA LEU A 94 -7.78 -0.50 -7.46
C LEU A 94 -8.78 0.39 -6.71
N ILE A 95 -8.33 1.56 -6.26
CA ILE A 95 -9.17 2.50 -5.52
C ILE A 95 -10.30 3.00 -6.42
N GLY A 96 -9.99 3.29 -7.69
CA GLY A 96 -11.00 3.68 -8.68
C GLY A 96 -12.07 2.62 -8.91
N GLU A 97 -11.69 1.34 -9.02
CA GLU A 97 -12.65 0.24 -9.18
C GLU A 97 -13.51 0.04 -7.93
N ILE A 98 -12.92 0.08 -6.72
CA ILE A 98 -13.68 -0.05 -5.47
C ILE A 98 -14.67 1.11 -5.30
N ASN A 99 -14.25 2.34 -5.57
CA ASN A 99 -15.08 3.53 -5.42
C ASN A 99 -16.26 3.60 -6.41
N LYS A 100 -16.23 2.84 -7.52
CA LYS A 100 -17.39 2.73 -8.43
C LYS A 100 -18.56 1.98 -7.78
N GLU A 101 -18.25 1.05 -6.89
CA GLU A 101 -19.22 0.14 -6.27
C GLU A 101 -19.50 0.53 -4.81
N HIS A 102 -18.53 1.14 -4.13
CA HIS A 102 -18.59 1.49 -2.72
C HIS A 102 -17.98 2.88 -2.45
N ASP A 103 -18.81 3.88 -2.15
CA ASP A 103 -18.37 5.25 -1.89
C ASP A 103 -17.95 5.49 -0.42
N ASP A 104 -18.15 4.50 0.45
CA ASP A 104 -17.90 4.58 1.89
C ASP A 104 -16.63 3.85 2.36
N ILE A 105 -15.82 3.33 1.43
CA ILE A 105 -14.56 2.63 1.73
C ILE A 105 -13.42 3.63 1.93
N ILE A 106 -12.63 3.39 2.96
CA ILE A 106 -11.49 4.24 3.34
C ILE A 106 -10.19 3.45 3.17
N PHE A 107 -9.27 3.98 2.36
CA PHE A 107 -7.89 3.53 2.27
C PHE A 107 -6.95 4.47 3.02
N LEU A 108 -6.19 3.92 3.97
CA LEU A 108 -5.16 4.62 4.73
C LEU A 108 -3.76 4.17 4.26
N ALA A 109 -2.97 5.10 3.73
CA ALA A 109 -1.62 4.83 3.27
C ALA A 109 -0.60 4.89 4.41
N GLU A 110 0.02 3.75 4.76
CA GLU A 110 1.20 3.73 5.64
C GLU A 110 2.48 3.99 4.85
N ALA A 111 2.76 5.26 4.56
CA ALA A 111 3.90 5.64 3.72
C ALA A 111 4.87 6.59 4.45
N PHE A 112 5.90 6.03 5.08
CA PHE A 112 7.03 6.79 5.62
C PHE A 112 8.16 6.91 4.60
N THR A 113 7.94 7.79 3.62
CA THR A 113 8.84 7.97 2.47
C THR A 113 9.03 9.46 2.19
N ARG A 114 9.60 9.85 1.05
CA ARG A 114 9.81 11.26 0.67
C ARG A 114 8.47 11.98 0.46
N PRO A 115 8.38 13.31 0.73
CA PRO A 115 7.12 14.05 0.69
C PRO A 115 6.36 13.92 -0.64
N ARG A 116 7.06 14.07 -1.77
CA ARG A 116 6.45 13.94 -3.11
C ARG A 116 5.79 12.58 -3.37
N VAL A 117 6.31 11.51 -2.76
CA VAL A 117 5.72 10.18 -2.89
C VAL A 117 4.45 10.07 -2.07
N MET A 118 4.44 10.62 -0.85
CA MET A 118 3.25 10.67 0.00
C MET A 118 2.14 11.51 -0.64
N GLU A 119 2.50 12.68 -1.19
CA GLU A 119 1.57 13.54 -1.96
C GLU A 119 0.98 12.79 -3.17
N LYS A 120 1.81 12.04 -3.91
CA LYS A 120 1.33 11.25 -5.04
C LYS A 120 0.36 10.15 -4.59
N LEU A 121 0.57 9.52 -3.44
CA LEU A 121 -0.37 8.53 -2.87
C LEU A 121 -1.73 9.14 -2.57
N GLY A 122 -1.77 10.32 -1.92
CA GLY A 122 -3.02 11.06 -1.74
C GLY A 122 -3.73 11.33 -3.07
N LYS A 123 -2.97 11.85 -4.06
CA LYS A 123 -3.51 12.18 -5.39
C LYS A 123 -4.01 10.99 -6.22
N VAL A 124 -3.55 9.77 -5.97
CA VAL A 124 -4.08 8.57 -6.65
C VAL A 124 -5.33 8.00 -5.96
N GLY A 125 -5.77 8.58 -4.84
CA GLY A 125 -7.08 8.29 -4.25
C GLY A 125 -7.07 7.80 -2.81
N PHE A 126 -5.92 7.70 -2.14
CA PHE A 126 -5.90 7.35 -0.71
C PHE A 126 -6.58 8.43 0.14
N ASN A 127 -7.62 8.04 0.89
CA ASN A 127 -8.41 8.97 1.72
C ASN A 127 -7.59 9.53 2.90
N GLN A 128 -6.69 8.72 3.44
CA GLN A 128 -5.87 9.07 4.60
C GLN A 128 -4.41 8.69 4.38
N SER A 129 -3.51 9.40 5.06
CA SER A 129 -2.07 9.14 5.03
C SER A 129 -1.49 9.17 6.44
N TYR A 130 -0.58 8.24 6.74
CA TYR A 130 0.36 8.43 7.84
C TYR A 130 1.22 9.69 7.58
N SER A 131 1.78 10.26 8.64
CA SER A 131 2.45 11.56 8.59
C SER A 131 3.81 11.54 9.28
N TYR A 132 4.57 12.63 9.15
CA TYR A 132 5.83 12.79 9.86
C TYR A 132 5.66 13.22 11.33
N PHE A 133 4.45 13.13 11.87
CA PHE A 133 4.12 13.58 13.23
C PHE A 133 5.11 13.06 14.29
N THR A 134 5.56 11.81 14.20
CA THR A 134 6.50 11.21 15.16
C THR A 134 7.92 11.78 15.10
N TRP A 135 8.28 12.51 14.04
CA TRP A 135 9.58 13.17 13.87
C TRP A 135 9.47 14.71 13.86
N ARG A 136 8.38 15.26 14.38
CA ARG A 136 8.26 16.70 14.68
C ARG A 136 8.10 16.78 16.19
N ASN A 137 9.11 17.28 16.88
CA ASN A 137 9.16 17.25 18.35
C ASN A 137 9.38 18.64 18.94
N SER A 138 10.00 19.57 18.21
CA SER A 138 10.07 20.97 18.63
C SER A 138 8.80 21.73 18.29
N LYS A 139 8.59 22.86 18.96
CA LYS A 139 7.47 23.77 18.67
C LYS A 139 7.53 24.23 17.21
N GLU A 140 8.70 24.65 16.76
CA GLU A 140 8.92 25.16 15.40
C GLU A 140 8.62 24.08 14.35
N GLU A 141 9.11 22.85 14.57
CA GLU A 141 8.87 21.70 13.70
C GLU A 141 7.37 21.37 13.59
N PHE A 142 6.65 21.42 14.71
CA PHE A 142 5.20 21.19 14.74
C PHE A 142 4.43 22.29 14.01
N GLU A 143 4.74 23.56 14.27
CA GLU A 143 4.07 24.70 13.63
C GLU A 143 4.30 24.72 12.11
N GLU A 144 5.53 24.47 11.68
CA GLU A 144 5.88 24.36 10.25
C GLU A 144 5.12 23.21 9.59
N TYR A 145 5.14 22.02 10.19
CA TYR A 145 4.52 20.85 9.58
C TYR A 145 2.99 20.92 9.54
N LEU A 146 2.34 21.41 10.60
CA LEU A 146 0.89 21.63 10.58
C LEU A 146 0.48 22.73 9.60
N THR A 147 1.30 23.77 9.46
CA THR A 147 1.09 24.80 8.44
C THR A 147 1.17 24.18 7.05
N GLN A 148 2.15 23.32 6.80
CA GLN A 148 2.26 22.58 5.54
C GLN A 148 1.00 21.74 5.28
N LEU A 149 0.53 20.95 6.25
CA LEU A 149 -0.62 20.06 6.07
C LEU A 149 -1.96 20.80 5.90
N THR A 150 -2.13 21.98 6.52
CA THR A 150 -3.43 22.65 6.61
C THR A 150 -3.56 23.91 5.77
N LYS A 151 -2.44 24.50 5.34
CA LYS A 151 -2.38 25.81 4.65
C LYS A 151 -1.59 25.78 3.34
N SER A 152 -1.23 24.60 2.83
CA SER A 152 -0.60 24.44 1.51
C SER A 152 -1.47 23.60 0.58
N GLU A 153 -0.99 23.35 -0.64
CA GLU A 153 -1.60 22.44 -1.61
C GLU A 153 -1.78 21.01 -1.08
N MET A 154 -1.09 20.62 0.02
CA MET A 154 -1.27 19.31 0.65
C MET A 154 -2.64 19.12 1.34
N ARG A 155 -3.44 20.18 1.46
CA ARG A 155 -4.80 20.11 2.01
C ARG A 155 -5.80 19.48 1.02
N GLU A 156 -5.54 19.64 -0.27
CA GLU A 156 -6.40 19.18 -1.38
C GLU A 156 -5.96 17.82 -1.90
#